data_AF-A0A9E4M020-F1
#
_entry.id   AF-A0A9E4M020-F1
#
_cell.length_a   1.000
_cell.length_b   1.000
_cell.length_c   1.000
_cell.angle_alpha   90.00
_cell.angle_beta   90.00
_cell.angle_gamma   90.00
#
_symmetry.space_group_name_H-M   'P 1'
#
loop_
_entity.id
_entity.type
_entity.pdbx_description
1 polymer ?
#
loop_
_entity_poly.entity_id
_entity_poly.type
_entity_poly.pdbx_seq_one_letter_code
_entity_poly.pdbx_strand_id
1 'polypeptide(L)'
;MEPRIHISVVVTGPTAPPRQGHDALMARLRDAGVTEALIVRTPAGIDLHLMAADTEQLRGLLGEYLGESSGYGMMTGTDALRRLLRSAARTGDPVLAGAIDELKESHRLAWQAGMIGDALQDRLQLAYQVARQVRSDSLLQDRPVSIVTSVVRVARSIHGDLAMVRGLLIGTEEAGEMIAARLLENGLSTLVVMHERRHLAGALAGRLGAESAVTEDLETELVRADIVILSSGGGEHTLTAADVSKALAARRARPVFLVDAGVPPDADPAVESLDDVFYYTLDHLERAAFEGGRRRPEQDEAAAVVVENAIALFAGRASESVDMRGTGRIRQILENARGRVLAETPDADAFEATAAMVDLVAREIDT
;
A
#
# COMPACT_ATOMS: atom_id res chain seq x y z
N MET A 1 -32.13 5.92 23.92
CA MET A 1 -31.76 6.33 22.56
C MET A 1 -32.14 5.19 21.64
N GLU A 2 -32.87 5.48 20.56
CA GLU A 2 -33.20 4.48 19.54
C GLU A 2 -31.92 3.92 18.88
N PRO A 3 -31.90 2.62 18.51
CA PRO A 3 -30.74 2.01 17.88
C PRO A 3 -30.53 2.63 16.49
N ARG A 4 -29.41 3.32 16.30
CA ARG A 4 -29.03 3.89 15.00
C ARG A 4 -28.39 2.82 14.14
N ILE A 5 -28.81 2.74 12.88
CA ILE A 5 -28.34 1.74 11.91
C ILE A 5 -27.39 2.43 10.95
N HIS A 6 -26.36 1.69 10.52
CA HIS A 6 -25.46 2.15 9.46
C HIS A 6 -26.18 2.07 8.11
N ILE A 7 -26.23 3.17 7.39
CA ILE A 7 -26.84 3.29 6.07
C ILE A 7 -25.75 3.68 5.08
N SER A 8 -25.71 3.00 3.94
CA SER A 8 -24.86 3.37 2.81
C SER A 8 -25.74 3.74 1.64
N VAL A 9 -25.53 4.92 1.06
CA VAL A 9 -26.26 5.42 -0.11
C VAL A 9 -25.28 5.57 -1.25
N VAL A 10 -25.51 4.83 -2.33
CA VAL A 10 -24.68 4.85 -3.53
C VAL A 10 -25.34 5.75 -4.55
N VAL A 11 -24.66 6.83 -4.92
CA VAL A 11 -25.10 7.76 -5.97
C VAL A 11 -24.17 7.61 -7.16
N THR A 12 -24.69 7.14 -8.30
CA THR A 12 -23.90 6.89 -9.52
C THR A 12 -24.14 7.96 -10.58
N GLY A 13 -23.11 8.25 -11.38
CA GLY A 13 -23.24 9.12 -12.56
C GLY A 13 -23.20 10.65 -12.29
N PRO A 14 -23.64 11.50 -13.24
CA PRO A 14 -23.55 12.97 -13.17
C PRO A 14 -24.40 13.62 -12.06
N THR A 15 -25.20 12.82 -11.35
CA THR A 15 -26.00 13.23 -10.19
C THR A 15 -25.20 13.20 -8.88
N ALA A 16 -23.97 12.66 -8.88
CA ALA A 16 -23.09 12.75 -7.74
C ALA A 16 -22.66 14.22 -7.52
N PRO A 17 -22.84 14.77 -6.31
CA PRO A 17 -22.44 16.15 -6.04
C PRO A 17 -20.93 16.31 -6.26
N PRO A 18 -20.49 17.39 -6.94
CA PRO A 18 -19.07 17.69 -7.07
C PRO A 18 -18.47 17.97 -5.68
N ARG A 19 -17.15 17.87 -5.53
CA ARG A 19 -16.46 18.10 -4.24
C ARG A 19 -16.87 19.41 -3.55
N GLN A 20 -17.13 20.47 -4.32
CA GLN A 20 -17.59 21.77 -3.82
C GLN A 20 -18.99 21.74 -3.17
N GLY A 21 -19.80 20.72 -3.46
CA GLY A 21 -21.14 20.52 -2.88
C GLY A 21 -21.16 19.62 -1.65
N HIS A 22 -20.02 19.07 -1.20
CA HIS A 22 -19.98 18.17 -0.06
C HIS A 22 -20.30 18.89 1.27
N ASP A 23 -19.81 20.12 1.46
CA ASP A 23 -20.06 20.88 2.69
C ASP A 23 -21.55 21.24 2.84
N ALA A 24 -22.20 21.61 1.74
CA ALA A 24 -23.64 21.90 1.71
C ALA A 24 -24.48 20.66 2.02
N LEU A 25 -24.08 19.49 1.50
CA LEU A 25 -24.73 18.22 1.80
C LEU A 25 -24.55 17.85 3.29
N MET A 26 -23.35 18.00 3.83
CA MET A 26 -23.05 17.70 5.24
C MET A 26 -23.82 18.63 6.20
N ALA A 27 -23.98 19.90 5.85
CA ALA A 27 -24.80 20.84 6.61
C ALA A 27 -26.28 20.43 6.61
N ARG A 28 -26.85 20.09 5.44
CA ARG A 28 -28.24 19.62 5.34
C ARG A 28 -28.51 18.34 6.10
N LEU A 29 -27.57 17.38 6.04
CA LEU A 29 -27.68 16.13 6.81
C LEU A 29 -27.71 16.42 8.32
N ARG A 30 -26.92 17.37 8.78
CA ARG A 30 -26.93 17.80 10.19
C ARG A 30 -28.24 18.43 10.59
N ASP A 31 -28.77 19.34 9.77
CA ASP A 31 -30.06 20.00 10.01
C ASP A 31 -31.22 18.98 10.04
N ALA A 32 -31.08 17.88 9.29
CA ALA A 32 -32.00 16.74 9.29
C ALA A 32 -31.86 15.82 10.50
N GLY A 33 -30.96 16.11 11.45
CA GLY A 33 -30.74 15.29 12.64
C GLY A 33 -29.80 14.10 12.44
N VAL A 34 -29.09 14.01 11.31
CA VAL A 34 -28.04 13.01 11.11
C VAL A 34 -26.82 13.40 11.92
N THR A 35 -26.40 12.52 12.84
CA THR A 35 -25.31 12.81 13.76
C THR A 35 -23.94 12.39 13.23
N GLU A 36 -23.91 11.40 12.34
CA GLU A 36 -22.66 10.92 11.76
C GLU A 36 -22.85 10.68 10.27
N ALA A 37 -21.95 11.24 9.47
CA ALA A 37 -21.96 11.18 8.02
C ALA A 37 -20.53 11.17 7.46
N LEU A 38 -20.32 10.38 6.43
CA LEU A 38 -19.06 10.27 5.69
C LEU A 38 -19.36 10.15 4.20
N ILE A 39 -18.75 11.00 3.39
CA ILE A 39 -18.88 10.98 1.92
C ILE A 39 -17.59 10.41 1.33
N VAL A 40 -17.63 9.21 0.76
CA VAL A 40 -16.48 8.56 0.11
C VAL A 40 -16.64 8.63 -1.40
N ARG A 41 -15.64 9.15 -2.10
CA ARG A 41 -15.68 9.16 -3.57
C ARG A 41 -15.28 7.81 -4.14
N THR A 42 -15.95 7.45 -5.24
CA THR A 42 -15.62 6.28 -6.04
C THR A 42 -15.56 6.66 -7.52
N PRO A 43 -14.95 5.86 -8.41
CA PRO A 43 -14.99 6.14 -9.85
C PRO A 43 -16.41 6.12 -10.44
N ALA A 44 -17.35 5.45 -9.78
CA ALA A 44 -18.75 5.39 -10.21
C ALA A 44 -19.61 6.56 -9.69
N GLY A 45 -19.10 7.36 -8.74
CA GLY A 45 -19.83 8.45 -8.09
C GLY A 45 -19.44 8.63 -6.62
N ILE A 46 -20.41 8.62 -5.71
CA ILE A 46 -20.17 8.72 -4.26
C ILE A 46 -20.87 7.61 -3.48
N ASP A 47 -20.22 7.17 -2.40
CA ASP A 47 -20.80 6.34 -1.36
C ASP A 47 -20.96 7.21 -0.10
N LEU A 48 -22.21 7.45 0.32
CA LEU A 48 -22.55 8.22 1.51
C LEU A 48 -22.87 7.25 2.66
N HIS A 49 -22.04 7.25 3.69
CA HIS A 49 -22.19 6.43 4.89
C HIS A 49 -22.73 7.25 6.05
N LEU A 50 -23.88 6.87 6.59
CA LEU A 50 -24.62 7.62 7.59
C LEU A 50 -25.01 6.74 8.79
N MET A 51 -25.16 7.36 9.95
CA MET A 51 -25.83 6.73 11.10
C MET A 51 -27.17 7.43 11.34
N ALA A 52 -28.27 6.71 11.13
CA ALA A 52 -29.62 7.24 11.35
C ALA A 52 -30.53 6.20 12.02
N ALA A 53 -31.55 6.68 12.74
CA ALA A 53 -32.61 5.84 13.31
C ALA A 53 -33.78 5.66 12.33
N ASP A 54 -34.09 6.70 11.55
CA ASP A 54 -35.20 6.71 10.60
C ASP A 54 -34.68 6.70 9.14
N THR A 55 -34.95 5.60 8.44
CA THR A 55 -34.56 5.42 7.03
C THR A 55 -35.52 6.09 6.05
N GLU A 56 -36.77 6.35 6.45
CA GLU A 56 -37.81 6.94 5.61
C GLU A 56 -37.64 8.45 5.52
N GLN A 57 -37.42 9.10 6.66
CA GLN A 57 -37.06 10.52 6.72
C GLN A 57 -35.80 10.82 5.91
N LEU A 58 -34.78 9.97 6.03
CA LEU A 58 -33.55 10.09 5.28
C LEU A 58 -33.77 9.95 3.76
N ARG A 59 -34.62 9.00 3.34
CA ARG A 59 -34.95 8.81 1.93
C ARG A 59 -35.64 10.04 1.33
N GLY A 60 -36.55 10.67 2.07
CA GLY A 60 -37.19 11.93 1.66
C GLY A 60 -36.16 13.05 1.44
N LEU A 61 -35.28 13.27 2.42
CA LEU A 61 -34.22 14.28 2.35
C LEU A 61 -33.26 14.06 1.15
N LEU A 62 -32.87 12.82 0.92
CA LEU A 62 -31.99 12.46 -0.19
C LEU A 62 -32.70 12.60 -1.55
N GLY A 63 -33.99 12.29 -1.62
CA GLY A 63 -34.82 12.51 -2.81
C GLY A 63 -34.91 13.98 -3.20
N GLU A 64 -35.07 14.88 -2.23
CA GLU A 64 -35.07 16.33 -2.46
C GLU A 64 -33.72 16.87 -2.94
N TYR A 65 -32.61 16.30 -2.46
CA TYR A 65 -31.26 16.79 -2.75
C TYR A 65 -30.66 16.20 -4.04
N LEU A 66 -30.84 14.90 -4.28
CA LEU A 66 -30.29 14.20 -5.43
C LEU A 66 -31.25 14.24 -6.64
N GLY A 67 -32.52 14.60 -6.40
CA GLY A 67 -33.61 14.62 -7.37
C GLY A 67 -34.31 13.26 -7.49
N GLU A 68 -35.64 13.25 -7.58
CA GLU A 68 -36.46 12.03 -7.65
C GLU A 68 -36.12 11.10 -8.82
N SER A 69 -35.46 11.62 -9.86
CA SER A 69 -35.04 10.89 -11.07
C SER A 69 -33.65 10.24 -10.94
N SER A 70 -32.91 10.51 -9.86
CA SER A 70 -31.58 9.96 -9.65
C SER A 70 -31.69 8.56 -9.03
N GLY A 71 -31.27 7.54 -9.78
CA GLY A 71 -31.22 6.17 -9.26
C GLY A 71 -30.13 6.04 -8.19
N TYR A 72 -30.47 6.24 -6.92
CA TYR A 72 -29.58 5.94 -5.80
C TYR A 72 -29.96 4.62 -5.13
N GLY A 73 -28.96 3.81 -4.80
CA GLY A 73 -29.14 2.55 -4.06
C GLY A 73 -28.94 2.79 -2.57
N MET A 74 -29.83 2.27 -1.71
CA MET A 74 -29.67 2.34 -0.26
C MET A 74 -29.46 0.93 0.33
N MET A 75 -28.41 0.79 1.13
CA MET A 75 -28.06 -0.43 1.85
C MET A 75 -28.05 -0.13 3.35
N THR A 76 -28.40 -1.11 4.18
CA THR A 76 -28.48 -0.93 5.64
C THR A 76 -27.71 -2.00 6.39
N GLY A 77 -27.27 -1.69 7.61
CA GLY A 77 -26.63 -2.62 8.53
C GLY A 77 -25.38 -3.26 7.93
N THR A 78 -25.34 -4.59 7.91
CA THR A 78 -24.22 -5.38 7.41
C THR A 78 -23.87 -5.09 5.96
N ASP A 79 -24.87 -4.82 5.13
CA ASP A 79 -24.65 -4.52 3.71
C ASP A 79 -24.01 -3.15 3.50
N ALA A 80 -24.37 -2.17 4.33
CA ALA A 80 -23.73 -0.86 4.36
C ALA A 80 -22.26 -0.96 4.81
N LEU A 81 -21.99 -1.78 5.84
CA LEU A 81 -20.63 -2.04 6.30
C LEU A 81 -19.80 -2.74 5.24
N ARG A 82 -20.34 -3.79 4.60
CA ARG A 82 -19.68 -4.50 3.50
C ARG A 82 -19.27 -3.56 2.38
N ARG A 83 -20.14 -2.61 2.02
CA ARG A 83 -19.84 -1.62 1.00
C ARG A 83 -18.65 -0.74 1.39
N LEU A 84 -18.62 -0.23 2.62
CA LEU A 84 -17.50 0.56 3.14
C LEU A 84 -16.18 -0.22 3.09
N LEU A 85 -16.18 -1.45 3.61
CA LEU A 85 -14.99 -2.30 3.65
C LEU A 85 -14.49 -2.66 2.26
N ARG A 86 -15.40 -3.01 1.33
CA ARG A 86 -15.04 -3.26 -0.07
C ARG A 86 -14.47 -2.01 -0.73
N SER A 87 -15.05 -0.84 -0.48
CA SER A 87 -14.55 0.42 -1.03
C SER A 87 -13.12 0.70 -0.56
N ALA A 88 -12.83 0.48 0.73
CA ALA A 88 -11.50 0.62 1.31
C ALA A 88 -10.48 -0.43 0.82
N ALA A 89 -10.94 -1.68 0.64
CA ALA A 89 -10.11 -2.83 0.25
C ALA A 89 -9.75 -2.87 -1.24
N ARG A 90 -10.23 -1.91 -2.05
CA ARG A 90 -9.91 -1.86 -3.48
C ARG A 90 -8.42 -1.63 -3.71
N THR A 91 -7.79 -2.59 -4.36
CA THR A 91 -6.41 -2.55 -4.85
C THR A 91 -6.40 -2.35 -6.38
N GLY A 92 -5.41 -1.61 -6.91
CA GLY A 92 -5.13 -1.56 -8.36
C GLY A 92 -5.78 -0.46 -9.21
N ASP A 93 -6.00 0.76 -8.69
CA ASP A 93 -6.33 1.93 -9.54
C ASP A 93 -5.23 2.99 -9.43
N PRO A 94 -4.41 3.22 -10.48
CA PRO A 94 -3.24 4.10 -10.43
C PRO A 94 -3.54 5.59 -10.67
N VAL A 95 -4.79 6.01 -10.93
CA VAL A 95 -5.10 7.42 -11.29
C VAL A 95 -5.60 8.26 -10.11
N LEU A 96 -5.96 7.64 -8.99
CA LEU A 96 -6.19 8.33 -7.73
C LEU A 96 -5.16 7.84 -6.71
N ALA A 97 -4.64 8.73 -5.86
CA ALA A 97 -4.17 8.32 -4.53
C ALA A 97 -5.18 7.29 -3.97
N GLY A 98 -4.71 6.10 -3.58
CA GLY A 98 -5.52 4.88 -3.55
C GLY A 98 -6.83 5.00 -2.77
N ALA A 99 -7.77 4.06 -2.93
CA ALA A 99 -9.08 4.12 -2.25
C ALA A 99 -9.00 4.38 -0.72
N ILE A 100 -7.91 3.96 -0.07
CA ILE A 100 -7.60 4.29 1.32
C ILE A 100 -7.30 5.79 1.53
N ASP A 101 -6.57 6.43 0.64
CA ASP A 101 -6.21 7.85 0.75
C ASP A 101 -7.43 8.74 0.51
N GLU A 102 -8.30 8.37 -0.44
CA GLU A 102 -9.61 9.05 -0.59
C GLU A 102 -10.48 8.83 0.66
N LEU A 103 -10.47 7.63 1.26
CA LEU A 103 -11.18 7.36 2.51
C LEU A 103 -10.62 8.17 3.69
N LYS A 104 -9.29 8.30 3.80
CA LYS A 104 -8.63 9.13 4.82
C LYS A 104 -8.97 10.61 4.64
N GLU A 105 -8.99 11.10 3.41
CA GLU A 105 -9.36 12.47 3.12
C GLU A 105 -10.84 12.73 3.42
N SER A 106 -11.71 11.79 3.04
CA SER A 106 -13.14 11.82 3.37
C SER A 106 -13.36 11.84 4.89
N HIS A 107 -12.59 11.02 5.62
CA HIS A 107 -12.60 10.98 7.08
C HIS A 107 -12.13 12.32 7.67
N ARG A 108 -11.05 12.92 7.16
CA ARG A 108 -10.55 14.23 7.59
C ARG A 108 -11.61 15.32 7.41
N LEU A 109 -12.27 15.36 6.26
CA LEU A 109 -13.33 16.34 5.95
C LEU A 109 -14.55 16.15 6.86
N ALA A 110 -15.00 14.91 7.06
CA ALA A 110 -16.11 14.61 7.95
C ALA A 110 -15.80 14.95 9.42
N TRP A 111 -14.57 14.71 9.86
CA TRP A 111 -14.09 15.08 11.19
C TRP A 111 -14.06 16.61 11.38
N GLN A 112 -13.57 17.37 10.38
CA GLN A 112 -13.60 18.84 10.40
C GLN A 112 -15.03 19.39 10.42
N ALA A 113 -15.96 18.71 9.76
CA ALA A 113 -17.37 19.04 9.83
C ALA A 113 -18.02 18.64 11.16
N GLY A 114 -17.36 17.89 12.05
CA GLY A 114 -17.97 17.39 13.29
C GLY A 114 -19.06 16.33 13.05
N MET A 115 -18.95 15.60 11.93
CA MET A 115 -19.91 14.58 11.50
C MET A 115 -19.34 13.15 11.67
N ILE A 116 -18.32 12.97 12.51
CA ILE A 116 -17.76 11.66 12.85
C ILE A 116 -17.98 11.43 14.35
N GLY A 117 -18.68 10.35 14.68
CA GLY A 117 -18.82 9.85 16.04
C GLY A 117 -18.23 8.44 16.17
N ASP A 118 -18.40 7.84 17.35
CA ASP A 118 -17.81 6.55 17.68
C ASP A 118 -18.25 5.44 16.71
N ALA A 119 -19.50 5.48 16.24
CA ALA A 119 -20.04 4.43 15.39
C ALA A 119 -19.38 4.40 14.00
N LEU A 120 -19.22 5.55 13.33
CA LEU A 120 -18.48 5.62 12.06
C LEU A 120 -16.97 5.46 12.29
N GLN A 121 -16.45 5.93 13.41
CA GLN A 121 -15.04 5.78 13.75
C GLN A 121 -14.62 4.31 13.86
N ASP A 122 -15.41 3.48 14.55
CA ASP A 122 -15.14 2.04 14.67
C ASP A 122 -15.17 1.33 13.31
N ARG A 123 -16.12 1.71 12.45
CA ARG A 123 -16.26 1.17 11.09
C ARG A 123 -15.11 1.60 10.18
N LEU A 124 -14.63 2.84 10.33
CA LEU A 124 -13.46 3.35 9.62
C LEU A 124 -12.18 2.62 10.05
N GLN A 125 -12.00 2.38 11.35
CA GLN A 125 -10.88 1.58 11.84
C GLN A 125 -10.90 0.17 11.26
N LEU A 126 -12.07 -0.48 11.24
CA LEU A 126 -12.23 -1.78 10.60
C LEU A 126 -11.90 -1.71 9.10
N ALA A 127 -12.33 -0.67 8.40
CA ALA A 127 -12.02 -0.45 6.99
C ALA A 127 -10.51 -0.32 6.73
N TYR A 128 -9.79 0.44 7.56
CA TYR A 128 -8.33 0.55 7.45
C TYR A 128 -7.62 -0.78 7.75
N GLN A 129 -8.08 -1.54 8.75
CA GLN A 129 -7.54 -2.85 9.08
C GLN A 129 -7.71 -3.84 7.93
N VAL A 130 -8.92 -3.93 7.38
CA VAL A 130 -9.24 -4.79 6.23
C VAL A 130 -8.41 -4.40 5.02
N ALA A 131 -8.31 -3.11 4.71
CA ALA A 131 -7.54 -2.65 3.57
C ALA A 131 -6.03 -2.94 3.71
N ARG A 132 -5.49 -2.86 4.93
CA ARG A 132 -4.10 -3.26 5.23
C ARG A 132 -3.92 -4.77 5.11
N GLN A 133 -4.87 -5.56 5.59
CA GLN A 133 -4.85 -7.02 5.51
C GLN A 133 -4.91 -7.49 4.06
N VAL A 134 -5.87 -6.99 3.27
CA VAL A 134 -6.00 -7.30 1.84
C VAL A 134 -4.74 -6.91 1.09
N ARG A 135 -4.15 -5.75 1.39
CA ARG A 135 -2.87 -5.35 0.81
C ARG A 135 -1.75 -6.32 1.18
N SER A 136 -1.60 -6.66 2.45
CA SER A 136 -0.60 -7.61 2.92
C SER A 136 -0.76 -8.99 2.27
N ASP A 137 -1.97 -9.54 2.26
CA ASP A 137 -2.27 -10.88 1.75
C ASP A 137 -2.12 -10.91 0.21
N SER A 138 -2.53 -9.85 -0.48
CA SER A 138 -2.31 -9.71 -1.94
C SER A 138 -0.83 -9.52 -2.30
N LEU A 139 -0.05 -8.84 -1.45
CA LEU A 139 1.40 -8.69 -1.63
C LEU A 139 2.15 -9.99 -1.34
N LEU A 140 1.66 -10.82 -0.41
CA LEU A 140 2.31 -12.08 -0.03
C LEU A 140 2.10 -13.20 -1.06
N GLN A 141 1.00 -13.20 -1.81
CA GLN A 141 0.68 -14.30 -2.74
C GLN A 141 1.46 -14.27 -4.07
N ASP A 142 2.03 -13.13 -4.49
CA ASP A 142 2.59 -12.96 -5.85
C ASP A 142 4.01 -12.32 -5.91
N ARG A 143 4.63 -12.04 -4.75
CA ARG A 143 5.81 -11.16 -4.64
C ARG A 143 7.02 -11.57 -5.50
N PRO A 144 7.46 -12.85 -5.51
CA PRO A 144 8.64 -13.22 -6.30
C PRO A 144 8.34 -13.23 -7.81
N VAL A 145 7.15 -13.67 -8.22
CA VAL A 145 6.83 -13.89 -9.64
C VAL A 145 6.49 -12.58 -10.35
N SER A 146 5.80 -11.64 -9.69
CA SER A 146 5.36 -10.37 -10.28
C SER A 146 6.52 -9.39 -10.53
N ILE A 147 7.45 -9.28 -9.57
CA ILE A 147 8.65 -8.41 -9.68
C ILE A 147 9.58 -8.96 -10.77
N VAL A 148 9.87 -10.26 -10.72
CA VAL A 148 10.75 -10.95 -11.68
C VAL A 148 10.19 -10.91 -13.11
N THR A 149 8.86 -10.99 -13.28
CA THR A 149 8.23 -10.83 -14.60
C THR A 149 8.29 -9.38 -15.12
N SER A 150 8.24 -8.40 -14.22
CA SER A 150 8.33 -6.98 -14.60
C SER A 150 9.72 -6.60 -15.08
N VAL A 151 10.78 -7.22 -14.54
CA VAL A 151 12.15 -7.08 -15.07
C VAL A 151 12.22 -7.42 -16.55
N VAL A 152 11.62 -8.53 -16.99
CA VAL A 152 11.61 -8.92 -18.41
C VAL A 152 10.92 -7.87 -19.26
N ARG A 153 9.80 -7.33 -18.79
CA ARG A 153 9.05 -6.30 -19.52
C ARG A 153 9.87 -5.02 -19.69
N VAL A 154 10.52 -4.57 -18.63
CA VAL A 154 11.39 -3.37 -18.66
C VAL A 154 12.60 -3.62 -19.55
N ALA A 155 13.26 -4.77 -19.42
CA ALA A 155 14.37 -5.17 -20.28
C ALA A 155 13.99 -5.14 -21.77
N ARG A 156 12.82 -5.67 -22.14
CA ARG A 156 12.31 -5.62 -23.52
C ARG A 156 11.94 -4.22 -23.98
N SER A 157 11.49 -3.34 -23.11
CA SER A 157 11.23 -1.94 -23.48
C SER A 157 12.51 -1.16 -23.79
N ILE A 158 13.62 -1.49 -23.11
CA ILE A 158 14.90 -0.81 -23.27
C ILE A 158 15.67 -1.41 -24.46
N HIS A 159 15.78 -2.74 -24.53
CA HIS A 159 16.65 -3.43 -25.47
C HIS A 159 15.92 -4.13 -26.62
N GLY A 160 14.59 -4.21 -26.59
CA GLY A 160 13.80 -4.94 -27.58
C GLY A 160 13.92 -6.45 -27.40
N ASP A 161 14.42 -7.14 -28.43
CA ASP A 161 14.66 -8.58 -28.38
C ASP A 161 15.88 -8.90 -27.52
N LEU A 162 15.74 -9.86 -26.61
CA LEU A 162 16.80 -10.24 -25.66
C LEU A 162 17.83 -11.22 -26.27
N ALA A 163 17.57 -11.74 -27.48
CA ALA A 163 18.43 -12.72 -28.15
C ALA A 163 19.87 -12.25 -28.42
N MET A 164 20.14 -10.95 -28.34
CA MET A 164 21.47 -10.34 -28.50
C MET A 164 21.93 -9.57 -27.25
N VAL A 165 21.19 -9.69 -26.14
CA VAL A 165 21.42 -8.94 -24.90
C VAL A 165 22.25 -9.79 -23.95
N ARG A 166 23.31 -9.19 -23.37
CA ARG A 166 24.17 -9.87 -22.39
C ARG A 166 23.87 -9.39 -20.97
N GLY A 167 23.74 -10.35 -20.05
CA GLY A 167 23.54 -10.10 -18.63
C GLY A 167 24.81 -10.28 -17.81
N LEU A 168 24.95 -9.49 -16.74
CA LEU A 168 25.93 -9.69 -15.67
C LEU A 168 25.19 -9.74 -14.33
N LEU A 169 25.38 -10.81 -13.57
CA LEU A 169 24.90 -10.97 -12.21
C LEU A 169 26.06 -10.84 -11.23
N ILE A 170 26.00 -9.87 -10.32
CA ILE A 170 26.98 -9.65 -9.26
C ILE A 170 26.33 -10.07 -7.93
N GLY A 171 26.80 -11.18 -7.38
CA GLY A 171 26.24 -11.79 -6.18
C GLY A 171 25.53 -13.12 -6.44
N THR A 172 24.99 -13.71 -5.38
CA THR A 172 24.37 -15.05 -5.43
C THR A 172 23.15 -15.19 -4.53
N GLU A 173 22.51 -14.08 -4.15
CA GLU A 173 21.26 -14.16 -3.39
C GLU A 173 20.09 -14.65 -4.27
N GLU A 174 19.08 -15.20 -3.60
CA GLU A 174 17.92 -15.85 -4.23
C GLU A 174 17.19 -14.91 -5.19
N ALA A 175 17.02 -13.64 -4.83
CA ALA A 175 16.33 -12.66 -5.66
C ALA A 175 17.05 -12.42 -7.00
N GLY A 176 18.37 -12.23 -6.98
CA GLY A 176 19.16 -12.05 -8.21
C GLY A 176 19.19 -13.30 -9.07
N GLU A 177 19.27 -14.49 -8.45
CA GLU A 177 19.16 -15.76 -9.16
C GLU A 177 17.81 -15.89 -9.89
N MET A 178 16.70 -15.59 -9.22
CA MET A 178 15.37 -15.67 -9.82
C MET A 178 15.21 -14.71 -11.01
N ILE A 179 15.73 -13.49 -10.89
CA ILE A 179 15.71 -12.50 -11.97
C ILE A 179 16.52 -12.99 -13.17
N ALA A 180 17.73 -13.46 -12.92
CA ALA A 180 18.63 -13.96 -13.95
C ALA A 180 18.04 -15.17 -14.69
N ALA A 181 17.50 -16.15 -13.94
CA ALA A 181 16.84 -17.32 -14.48
C ALA A 181 15.66 -16.92 -15.40
N ARG A 182 14.83 -15.97 -14.97
CA ARG A 182 13.70 -15.52 -15.77
C ARG A 182 14.13 -14.80 -17.05
N LEU A 183 15.19 -14.00 -17.01
CA LEU A 183 15.73 -13.35 -18.21
C LEU A 183 16.25 -14.38 -19.21
N LEU A 184 16.95 -15.42 -18.75
CA LEU A 184 17.38 -16.55 -19.57
C LEU A 184 16.20 -17.28 -20.21
N GLU A 185 15.17 -17.61 -19.43
CA GLU A 185 13.91 -18.20 -19.94
C GLU A 185 13.23 -17.35 -21.01
N ASN A 186 13.46 -16.03 -21.00
CA ASN A 186 12.82 -15.07 -21.92
C ASN A 186 13.73 -14.61 -23.06
N GLY A 187 14.85 -15.31 -23.27
CA GLY A 187 15.70 -15.17 -24.45
C GLY A 187 16.98 -14.38 -24.24
N LEU A 188 17.39 -14.08 -23.00
CA LEU A 188 18.71 -13.47 -22.74
C LEU A 188 19.81 -14.36 -23.32
N SER A 189 20.67 -13.77 -24.16
CA SER A 189 21.65 -14.52 -24.96
C SER A 189 22.72 -15.21 -24.12
N THR A 190 23.29 -14.46 -23.17
CA THR A 190 24.41 -14.87 -22.35
C THR A 190 24.30 -14.21 -20.99
N LEU A 191 24.68 -14.94 -19.95
CA LEU A 191 24.75 -14.44 -18.58
C LEU A 191 26.14 -14.76 -18.03
N VAL A 192 26.72 -13.78 -17.34
CA VAL A 192 27.94 -13.96 -16.54
C VAL A 192 27.59 -13.77 -15.08
N VAL A 193 28.04 -14.69 -14.22
CA VAL A 193 27.91 -14.58 -12.77
C VAL A 193 29.27 -14.22 -12.16
N MET A 194 29.28 -13.24 -11.28
CA MET A 194 30.45 -12.75 -10.58
C MET A 194 30.19 -12.70 -9.07
N HIS A 195 31.16 -13.11 -8.28
CA HIS A 195 31.12 -13.04 -6.82
C HIS A 195 32.56 -13.05 -6.30
N GLU A 196 32.86 -12.31 -5.21
CA GLU A 196 34.20 -12.25 -4.59
C GLU A 196 34.76 -13.66 -4.30
N ARG A 197 33.93 -14.51 -3.68
CA ARG A 197 34.16 -15.96 -3.55
C ARG A 197 33.88 -16.69 -4.88
N ARG A 198 34.93 -16.91 -5.68
CA ARG A 198 34.86 -17.59 -7.00
C ARG A 198 34.04 -18.89 -7.04
N HIS A 199 34.08 -19.71 -5.98
CA HIS A 199 33.34 -20.98 -5.94
C HIS A 199 31.82 -20.78 -5.92
N LEU A 200 31.32 -19.67 -5.36
CA LEU A 200 29.89 -19.34 -5.36
C LEU A 200 29.42 -18.91 -6.75
N ALA A 201 30.20 -18.07 -7.44
CA ALA A 201 29.93 -17.68 -8.81
C ALA A 201 29.87 -18.91 -9.73
N GLY A 202 30.85 -19.82 -9.63
CA GLY A 202 30.89 -21.04 -10.43
C GLY A 202 29.72 -21.99 -10.15
N ALA A 203 29.31 -22.13 -8.88
CA ALA A 203 28.17 -22.97 -8.51
C ALA A 203 26.85 -22.43 -9.08
N LEU A 204 26.60 -21.12 -8.94
CA LEU A 204 25.39 -20.49 -9.48
C LEU A 204 25.38 -20.47 -11.00
N ALA A 205 26.52 -20.15 -11.64
CA ALA A 205 26.66 -20.19 -13.08
C ALA A 205 26.34 -21.60 -13.63
N GLY A 206 26.84 -22.65 -12.98
CA GLY A 206 26.53 -24.03 -13.33
C GLY A 206 25.03 -24.38 -13.25
N ARG A 207 24.32 -23.86 -12.24
CA ARG A 207 22.85 -24.04 -12.10
C ARG A 207 22.07 -23.33 -13.19
N LEU A 208 22.52 -22.15 -13.61
CA LEU A 208 21.84 -21.31 -14.60
C LEU A 208 22.26 -21.60 -16.05
N GLY A 209 23.27 -22.47 -16.26
CA GLY A 209 23.86 -22.67 -17.59
C GLY A 209 24.60 -21.43 -18.11
N ALA A 210 25.15 -20.63 -17.19
CA ALA A 210 25.80 -19.36 -17.44
C ALA A 210 27.34 -19.47 -17.35
N GLU A 211 28.03 -18.40 -17.73
CA GLU A 211 29.47 -18.25 -17.53
C GLU A 211 29.75 -17.67 -16.13
N SER A 212 30.94 -17.92 -15.58
CA SER A 212 31.40 -17.25 -14.37
C SER A 212 32.65 -16.43 -14.65
N ALA A 213 32.72 -15.20 -14.14
CA ALA A 213 33.90 -14.36 -14.22
C ALA A 213 34.46 -14.04 -12.83
N VAL A 214 35.72 -13.60 -12.80
CA VAL A 214 36.38 -13.19 -11.56
C VAL A 214 36.21 -11.69 -11.33
N THR A 215 36.23 -11.24 -10.07
CA THR A 215 36.00 -9.83 -9.71
C THR A 215 37.01 -8.88 -10.37
N GLU A 216 38.22 -9.36 -10.67
CA GLU A 216 39.23 -8.60 -11.41
C GLU A 216 38.79 -8.22 -12.84
N ASP A 217 37.83 -8.93 -13.42
CA ASP A 217 37.28 -8.66 -14.76
C ASP A 217 36.05 -7.74 -14.75
N LEU A 218 35.65 -7.18 -13.58
CA LEU A 218 34.43 -6.39 -13.41
C LEU A 218 34.30 -5.27 -14.45
N GLU A 219 35.34 -4.45 -14.64
CA GLU A 219 35.31 -3.35 -15.61
C GLU A 219 35.06 -3.87 -17.04
N THR A 220 35.66 -5.00 -17.41
CA THR A 220 35.51 -5.59 -18.75
C THR A 220 34.09 -6.14 -18.95
N GLU A 221 33.53 -6.82 -17.96
CA GLU A 221 32.18 -7.39 -18.07
C GLU A 221 31.09 -6.31 -17.98
N LEU A 222 31.28 -5.25 -17.19
CA LEU A 222 30.40 -4.07 -17.19
C LEU A 222 30.36 -3.39 -18.57
N VAL A 223 31.48 -3.35 -19.29
CA VAL A 223 31.54 -2.82 -20.67
C VAL A 223 30.75 -3.70 -21.67
N ARG A 224 30.50 -4.97 -21.34
CA ARG A 224 29.80 -5.91 -22.23
C ARG A 224 28.33 -6.13 -21.86
N ALA A 225 27.97 -6.00 -20.59
CA ALA A 225 26.63 -6.30 -20.06
C ALA A 225 25.59 -5.21 -20.40
N ASP A 226 24.57 -5.55 -21.16
CA ASP A 226 23.42 -4.65 -21.39
C ASP A 226 22.49 -4.62 -20.17
N ILE A 227 22.42 -5.72 -19.42
CA ILE A 227 21.67 -5.84 -18.17
C ILE A 227 22.63 -6.20 -17.03
N VAL A 228 22.58 -5.47 -15.92
CA VAL A 228 23.34 -5.75 -14.70
C VAL A 228 22.37 -6.03 -13.55
N ILE A 229 22.57 -7.13 -12.84
CA ILE A 229 21.77 -7.55 -11.69
C ILE A 229 22.69 -7.56 -10.48
N LEU A 230 22.33 -6.84 -9.42
CA LEU A 230 23.06 -6.81 -8.15
C LEU A 230 22.26 -7.58 -7.09
N SER A 231 22.94 -8.48 -6.37
CA SER A 231 22.35 -9.26 -5.29
C SER A 231 23.45 -9.86 -4.40
N SER A 232 24.34 -9.00 -3.88
CA SER A 232 25.55 -9.38 -3.15
C SER A 232 25.31 -9.54 -1.65
N GLY A 233 24.30 -8.86 -1.07
CA GLY A 233 23.86 -9.05 0.32
C GLY A 233 24.86 -8.59 1.39
N GLY A 234 25.94 -7.91 0.97
CA GLY A 234 27.11 -7.61 1.82
C GLY A 234 27.01 -6.31 2.62
N GLY A 235 26.04 -5.45 2.32
CA GLY A 235 25.86 -4.16 2.99
C GLY A 235 26.87 -3.07 2.64
N GLU A 236 27.85 -3.36 1.77
CA GLU A 236 28.75 -2.38 1.14
C GLU A 236 28.40 -2.22 -0.35
N HIS A 237 28.47 -0.99 -0.87
CA HIS A 237 28.19 -0.70 -2.27
C HIS A 237 29.21 -1.42 -3.17
N THR A 238 28.77 -2.53 -3.75
CA THR A 238 29.59 -3.42 -4.58
C THR A 238 29.80 -2.83 -5.98
N LEU A 239 28.97 -1.88 -6.38
CA LEU A 239 29.07 -1.18 -7.66
C LEU A 239 29.00 0.34 -7.46
N THR A 240 30.07 1.06 -7.83
CA THR A 240 30.14 2.52 -7.67
C THR A 240 29.71 3.27 -8.93
N ALA A 241 29.30 4.54 -8.78
CA ALA A 241 29.00 5.40 -9.92
C ALA A 241 30.21 5.62 -10.84
N ALA A 242 31.44 5.58 -10.30
CA ALA A 242 32.66 5.69 -11.09
C ALA A 242 32.87 4.49 -12.01
N ASP A 243 32.58 3.27 -11.54
CA ASP A 243 32.71 2.04 -12.34
C ASP A 243 31.72 2.05 -13.50
N VAL A 244 30.46 2.42 -13.22
CA VAL A 244 29.40 2.53 -14.23
C VAL A 244 29.73 3.63 -15.24
N SER A 245 30.17 4.80 -14.78
CA SER A 245 30.52 5.94 -15.66
C SER A 245 31.66 5.59 -16.63
N LYS A 246 32.72 4.94 -16.13
CA LYS A 246 33.83 4.45 -16.98
C LYS A 246 33.32 3.44 -18.02
N ALA A 247 32.45 2.52 -17.62
CA ALA A 247 31.90 1.53 -18.53
C ALA A 247 31.06 2.19 -19.64
N LEU A 248 30.19 3.14 -19.30
CA LEU A 248 29.39 3.90 -20.27
C LEU A 248 30.24 4.65 -21.28
N ALA A 249 31.33 5.28 -20.81
CA ALA A 249 32.28 5.98 -21.69
C ALA A 249 32.89 5.03 -22.72
N ALA A 250 33.34 3.84 -22.29
CA ALA A 250 33.89 2.82 -23.19
C ALA A 250 32.85 2.23 -24.15
N ARG A 251 31.59 2.18 -23.73
CA ARG A 251 30.45 1.67 -24.51
C ARG A 251 29.82 2.69 -25.45
N ARG A 252 30.36 3.92 -25.53
CA ARG A 252 29.80 5.04 -26.31
C ARG A 252 28.35 5.35 -25.92
N ALA A 253 28.08 5.40 -24.61
CA ALA A 253 26.76 5.73 -24.06
C ALA A 253 25.63 4.78 -24.50
N ARG A 254 25.95 3.53 -24.84
CA ARG A 254 24.91 2.50 -24.99
C ARG A 254 24.26 2.26 -23.62
N PRO A 255 22.93 2.29 -23.53
CA PRO A 255 22.24 2.24 -22.24
C PRO A 255 22.45 0.91 -21.54
N VAL A 256 22.45 0.97 -20.20
CA VAL A 256 22.52 -0.19 -19.32
C VAL A 256 21.29 -0.25 -18.44
N PHE A 257 20.64 -1.41 -18.38
CA PHE A 257 19.56 -1.67 -17.43
C PHE A 257 20.14 -2.31 -16.17
N LEU A 258 20.04 -1.60 -15.04
CA LEU A 258 20.60 -2.04 -13.76
C LEU A 258 19.48 -2.36 -12.79
N VAL A 259 19.44 -3.60 -12.30
CA VAL A 259 18.48 -4.09 -11.32
C VAL A 259 19.20 -4.37 -10.00
N ASP A 260 18.84 -3.63 -8.96
CA ASP A 260 19.39 -3.77 -7.62
C ASP A 260 18.43 -4.55 -6.71
N ALA A 261 18.85 -5.76 -6.35
CA ALA A 261 18.11 -6.66 -5.47
C ALA A 261 18.68 -6.70 -4.04
N GLY A 262 19.68 -5.87 -3.73
CA GLY A 262 20.27 -5.78 -2.39
C GLY A 262 19.36 -5.07 -1.39
N VAL A 263 19.39 -5.53 -0.14
CA VAL A 263 18.75 -4.85 1.00
C VAL A 263 19.73 -4.79 2.18
N PRO A 264 20.42 -3.66 2.42
CA PRO A 264 20.34 -2.37 1.69
C PRO A 264 20.89 -2.46 0.24
N PRO A 265 20.62 -1.46 -0.63
CA PRO A 265 21.05 -1.49 -2.03
C PRO A 265 22.55 -1.69 -2.23
N ASP A 266 22.90 -2.52 -3.21
CA ASP A 266 24.28 -2.88 -3.53
C ASP A 266 24.97 -1.84 -4.42
N ALA A 267 24.21 -0.97 -5.10
CA ALA A 267 24.74 0.15 -5.87
C ALA A 267 24.92 1.41 -5.02
N ASP A 268 25.95 2.20 -5.35
CA ASP A 268 26.06 3.59 -4.88
C ASP A 268 24.83 4.41 -5.33
N PRO A 269 24.12 5.13 -4.44
CA PRO A 269 22.99 5.99 -4.80
C PRO A 269 23.29 6.98 -5.92
N ALA A 270 24.55 7.40 -6.09
CA ALA A 270 24.94 8.30 -7.18
C ALA A 270 24.76 7.68 -8.58
N VAL A 271 24.64 6.36 -8.70
CA VAL A 271 24.36 5.65 -9.97
C VAL A 271 23.05 6.10 -10.60
N GLU A 272 22.03 6.44 -9.79
CA GLU A 272 20.72 6.91 -10.27
C GLU A 272 20.83 8.22 -11.06
N SER A 273 21.88 9.02 -10.82
CA SER A 273 22.10 10.31 -11.48
C SER A 273 22.85 10.21 -12.83
N LEU A 274 23.29 9.01 -13.22
CA LEU A 274 24.03 8.82 -14.47
C LEU A 274 23.09 8.76 -15.68
N ASP A 275 23.42 9.55 -16.70
CA ASP A 275 22.77 9.45 -18.00
C ASP A 275 23.00 8.05 -18.60
N ASP A 276 22.00 7.55 -19.36
CA ASP A 276 22.02 6.23 -20.01
C ASP A 276 22.06 5.01 -19.06
N VAL A 277 21.78 5.22 -17.76
CA VAL A 277 21.52 4.15 -16.78
C VAL A 277 20.04 4.09 -16.44
N PHE A 278 19.43 2.93 -16.67
CA PHE A 278 18.08 2.62 -16.20
C PHE A 278 18.21 1.87 -14.86
N TYR A 279 18.32 2.60 -13.75
CA TYR A 279 18.48 2.03 -12.41
C TYR A 279 17.13 1.72 -11.74
N TYR A 280 16.94 0.48 -11.32
CA TYR A 280 15.73 0.02 -10.66
C TYR A 280 16.03 -0.86 -9.45
N THR A 281 15.45 -0.53 -8.29
CA THR A 281 15.39 -1.44 -7.14
C THR A 281 14.22 -2.42 -7.30
N LEU A 282 14.16 -3.47 -6.48
CA LEU A 282 12.98 -4.34 -6.42
C LEU A 282 11.70 -3.57 -6.12
N ASP A 283 11.76 -2.55 -5.26
CA ASP A 283 10.61 -1.69 -4.94
C ASP A 283 10.15 -0.88 -6.16
N HIS A 284 11.08 -0.38 -6.99
CA HIS A 284 10.73 0.32 -8.24
C HIS A 284 10.03 -0.63 -9.22
N LEU A 285 10.52 -1.86 -9.34
CA LEU A 285 9.95 -2.88 -10.23
C LEU A 285 8.61 -3.40 -9.72
N GLU A 286 8.44 -3.51 -8.41
CA GLU A 286 7.17 -3.83 -7.76
C GLU A 286 6.11 -2.78 -8.15
N ARG A 287 6.44 -1.49 -8.03
CA ARG A 287 5.54 -0.39 -8.44
C ARG A 287 5.18 -0.46 -9.92
N ALA A 288 6.17 -0.67 -10.79
CA ALA A 288 5.93 -0.82 -12.23
C ALA A 288 5.05 -2.06 -12.54
N ALA A 289 5.22 -3.16 -11.82
CA ALA A 289 4.39 -4.37 -11.96
C ALA A 289 2.90 -4.07 -11.71
N PHE A 290 2.63 -3.32 -10.64
CA PHE A 290 1.29 -2.94 -10.22
C PHE A 290 0.61 -1.94 -11.17
N GLU A 291 1.37 -1.08 -11.87
CA GLU A 291 0.84 -0.14 -12.87
C GLU A 291 0.25 -0.84 -14.12
N GLY A 292 0.66 -2.08 -14.42
CA GLY A 292 0.17 -2.86 -15.57
C GLY A 292 -0.89 -3.92 -15.25
N GLY A 293 -1.28 -4.07 -13.97
CA GLY A 293 -2.15 -5.15 -13.53
C GLY A 293 -3.62 -4.90 -13.85
N ARG A 294 -4.16 -5.55 -14.88
CA ARG A 294 -5.62 -5.77 -14.95
C ARG A 294 -6.05 -6.56 -13.71
N ARG A 295 -7.14 -6.13 -13.06
CA ARG A 295 -7.78 -6.83 -11.94
C ARG A 295 -7.82 -8.33 -12.19
N ARG A 296 -7.19 -9.12 -11.32
CA ARG A 296 -7.33 -10.58 -11.35
C ARG A 296 -8.58 -10.96 -10.53
N PRO A 297 -9.53 -11.73 -11.06
CA PRO A 297 -10.71 -12.16 -10.32
C PRO A 297 -10.38 -12.87 -8.99
N GLU A 298 -9.23 -13.57 -8.93
CA GLU A 298 -8.72 -14.23 -7.73
C GLU A 298 -8.38 -13.26 -6.59
N GLN A 299 -7.88 -12.05 -6.90
CA GLN A 299 -7.60 -11.01 -5.89
C GLN A 299 -8.89 -10.39 -5.34
N ASP A 300 -9.91 -10.22 -6.20
CA ASP A 300 -11.23 -9.76 -5.80
C ASP A 300 -11.94 -10.82 -4.91
N GLU A 301 -11.73 -12.11 -5.17
CA GLU A 301 -12.23 -13.21 -4.32
C GLU A 301 -11.53 -13.27 -2.96
N ALA A 302 -10.20 -13.19 -2.93
CA ALA A 302 -9.44 -13.16 -1.67
C ALA A 302 -9.82 -11.95 -0.81
N ALA A 303 -9.94 -10.76 -1.43
CA ALA A 303 -10.41 -9.56 -0.75
C ALA A 303 -11.84 -9.72 -0.21
N ALA A 304 -12.72 -10.38 -0.96
CA ALA A 304 -14.08 -10.67 -0.50
C ALA A 304 -14.09 -11.55 0.76
N VAL A 305 -13.23 -12.58 0.83
CA VAL A 305 -13.10 -13.44 2.02
C VAL A 305 -12.66 -12.64 3.24
N VAL A 306 -11.65 -11.78 3.11
CA VAL A 306 -11.18 -10.92 4.22
C VAL A 306 -12.30 -9.98 4.69
N VAL A 307 -13.06 -9.41 3.76
CA VAL A 307 -14.21 -8.54 4.07
C VAL A 307 -15.30 -9.30 4.84
N GLU A 308 -15.72 -10.49 4.37
CA GLU A 308 -16.78 -11.25 5.04
C GLU A 308 -16.35 -11.70 6.45
N ASN A 309 -15.08 -12.12 6.62
CA ASN A 309 -14.54 -12.48 7.92
C ASN A 309 -14.53 -11.28 8.90
N ALA A 310 -14.11 -10.11 8.43
CA ALA A 310 -14.11 -8.90 9.24
C ALA A 310 -15.52 -8.48 9.68
N ILE A 311 -16.51 -8.63 8.80
CA ILE A 311 -17.92 -8.39 9.10
C ILE A 311 -18.42 -9.35 10.17
N ALA A 312 -18.15 -10.64 10.02
CA ALA A 312 -18.58 -11.66 10.98
C ALA A 312 -18.00 -11.39 12.38
N LEU A 313 -16.72 -11.07 12.47
CA LEU A 313 -16.06 -10.69 13.72
C LEU A 313 -16.63 -9.40 14.32
N PHE A 314 -16.92 -8.40 13.49
CA PHE A 314 -17.52 -7.14 13.95
C PHE A 314 -18.94 -7.35 14.49
N ALA A 315 -19.76 -8.16 13.82
CA ALA A 315 -21.11 -8.51 14.27
C ALA A 315 -21.09 -9.33 15.58
N GLY A 316 -20.14 -10.26 15.72
CA GLY A 316 -19.92 -11.02 16.95
C GLY A 316 -19.56 -10.11 18.14
N ARG A 317 -18.62 -9.17 17.93
CA ARG A 317 -18.26 -8.16 18.94
C ARG A 317 -19.39 -7.20 19.27
N ALA A 318 -20.22 -6.81 18.30
CA ALA A 318 -21.41 -5.99 18.53
C ALA A 318 -22.46 -6.69 19.41
N SER A 319 -22.50 -8.02 19.35
CA SER A 319 -23.38 -8.85 20.19
C SER A 319 -22.81 -9.05 21.60
N GLU A 320 -21.48 -9.14 21.74
CA GLU A 320 -20.78 -9.19 23.04
C GLU A 320 -20.66 -7.82 23.73
N SER A 321 -20.67 -6.72 22.99
CA SER A 321 -20.55 -5.34 23.53
C SER A 321 -21.84 -4.77 24.11
N VAL A 322 -22.96 -5.50 24.00
CA VAL A 322 -24.09 -5.30 24.94
C VAL A 322 -23.66 -5.64 26.38
N ASP A 323 -22.58 -6.43 26.56
CA ASP A 323 -22.07 -6.90 27.86
C ASP A 323 -20.70 -6.32 28.28
N MET A 324 -20.00 -5.54 27.42
CA MET A 324 -18.68 -4.96 27.77
C MET A 324 -18.44 -3.55 27.22
N ARG A 325 -18.80 -2.52 28.02
CA ARG A 325 -18.42 -1.10 27.84
C ARG A 325 -16.97 -0.84 28.30
N GLY A 326 -15.96 -1.37 27.59
CA GLY A 326 -14.57 -1.39 28.07
C GLY A 326 -13.55 -0.47 27.38
N THR A 327 -13.60 -0.28 26.07
CA THR A 327 -12.45 0.29 25.32
C THR A 327 -12.38 1.81 25.28
N GLY A 328 -13.53 2.51 25.34
CA GLY A 328 -13.56 3.98 25.45
C GLY A 328 -12.98 4.51 26.78
N ARG A 329 -13.15 3.75 27.86
CA ARG A 329 -12.66 4.11 29.21
C ARG A 329 -11.13 4.13 29.28
N ILE A 330 -10.46 3.15 28.65
CA ILE A 330 -8.99 3.06 28.66
C ILE A 330 -8.35 4.21 27.88
N ARG A 331 -8.90 4.58 26.73
CA ARG A 331 -8.41 5.73 25.95
C ARG A 331 -8.57 7.05 26.72
N GLN A 332 -9.68 7.20 27.43
CA GLN A 332 -9.95 8.40 28.22
C GLN A 332 -9.08 8.48 29.48
N ILE A 333 -8.79 7.35 30.13
CA ILE A 333 -7.81 7.25 31.22
C ILE A 333 -6.41 7.67 30.71
N LEU A 334 -5.97 7.16 29.55
CA LEU A 334 -4.67 7.53 28.98
C LEU A 334 -4.54 9.02 28.64
N GLU A 335 -5.57 9.63 28.02
CA GLU A 335 -5.51 11.06 27.68
C GLU A 335 -5.57 11.97 28.92
N ASN A 336 -6.35 11.59 29.93
CA ASN A 336 -6.40 12.32 31.20
C ASN A 336 -5.06 12.21 31.95
N ALA A 337 -4.48 11.01 31.98
CA ALA A 337 -3.17 10.78 32.59
C ALA A 337 -2.08 11.60 31.88
N ARG A 338 -2.10 11.63 30.54
CA ARG A 338 -1.17 12.43 29.74
C ARG A 338 -1.31 13.93 30.02
N GLY A 339 -2.54 14.45 30.08
CA GLY A 339 -2.79 15.85 30.38
C GLY A 339 -2.29 16.27 31.77
N ARG A 340 -2.44 15.38 32.77
CA ARG A 340 -1.97 15.63 34.14
C ARG A 340 -0.46 15.60 34.26
N VAL A 341 0.21 14.62 33.66
CA VAL A 341 1.68 14.54 33.67
C VAL A 341 2.31 15.77 33.00
N LEU A 342 1.74 16.24 31.88
CA LEU A 342 2.24 17.44 31.21
C LEU A 342 2.02 18.74 32.02
N ALA A 343 1.03 18.77 32.91
CA ALA A 343 0.73 19.92 33.76
C ALA A 343 1.51 19.90 35.09
N GLU A 344 1.71 18.72 35.67
CA GLU A 344 2.38 18.52 36.96
C GLU A 344 3.91 18.46 36.83
N THR A 345 4.45 18.10 35.66
CA THR A 345 5.89 18.03 35.37
C THR A 345 6.26 18.73 34.04
N PRO A 346 6.23 20.09 33.98
CA PRO A 346 6.44 20.84 32.74
C PRO A 346 7.87 20.74 32.19
N ASP A 347 8.85 20.51 33.07
CA ASP A 347 10.28 20.51 32.76
C ASP A 347 10.91 19.10 32.80
N ALA A 348 10.09 18.05 32.94
CA ALA A 348 10.57 16.67 32.99
C ALA A 348 11.04 16.19 31.61
N ASP A 349 12.11 15.40 31.60
CA ASP A 349 12.54 14.77 30.36
C ASP A 349 11.57 13.68 29.91
N ALA A 350 11.71 13.23 28.65
CA ALA A 350 10.79 12.27 28.07
C ALA A 350 10.74 10.92 28.83
N PHE A 351 11.80 10.57 29.55
CA PHE A 351 11.87 9.33 30.31
C PHE A 351 11.13 9.45 31.64
N GLU A 352 11.32 10.56 32.37
CA GLU A 352 10.59 10.87 33.61
C GLU A 352 9.09 11.05 33.36
N ALA A 353 8.71 11.74 32.29
CA ALA A 353 7.31 11.91 31.89
C ALA A 353 6.66 10.56 31.53
N THR A 354 7.41 9.66 30.90
CA THR A 354 6.90 8.33 30.55
C THR A 354 6.74 7.45 31.80
N ALA A 355 7.70 7.46 32.72
CA ALA A 355 7.62 6.72 33.98
C ALA A 355 6.43 7.20 34.84
N ALA A 356 6.25 8.52 34.97
CA ALA A 356 5.13 9.10 35.71
C ALA A 356 3.76 8.74 35.08
N MET A 357 3.68 8.67 33.75
CA MET A 357 2.47 8.28 33.03
C MET A 357 2.10 6.81 33.28
N VAL A 358 3.08 5.91 33.27
CA VAL A 358 2.87 4.48 33.55
C VAL A 358 2.37 4.26 34.98
N ASP A 359 2.96 4.93 35.97
CA ASP A 359 2.55 4.84 37.38
C ASP A 359 1.17 5.45 37.67
N LEU A 360 0.76 6.46 36.92
CA LEU A 360 -0.56 7.08 37.07
C LEU A 360 -1.65 6.19 36.45
N VAL A 361 -1.40 5.68 35.25
CA VAL A 361 -2.30 4.76 34.53
C VAL A 361 -2.48 3.45 35.30
N ALA A 362 -1.41 2.91 35.89
CA ALA A 362 -1.50 1.70 36.73
C ALA A 362 -2.43 1.89 37.93
N ARG A 363 -2.41 3.07 38.58
CA ARG A 363 -3.27 3.37 39.73
C ARG A 363 -4.74 3.57 39.36
N GLU A 364 -5.03 4.17 38.20
CA GLU A 364 -6.40 4.40 37.71
C GLU A 364 -7.06 3.16 37.10
N ILE A 365 -6.29 2.14 36.75
CA ILE A 365 -6.81 0.84 36.27
C ILE A 365 -7.18 -0.09 37.45
N ASP A 366 -6.52 0.04 38.60
CA ASP A 366 -6.78 -0.73 39.82
C ASP A 366 -7.93 -0.18 40.69
N THR A 367 -8.64 0.87 40.25
CA THR A 367 -9.82 1.46 40.94
C THR A 367 -11.10 1.35 40.10
#